data_AF-A0A8S9YGC9-F1
#
_entry.id   AF-A0A8S9YGC9-F1
#
_cell.length_a   1.000
_cell.length_b   1.000
_cell.length_c   1.000
_cell.angle_alpha   90.00
_cell.angle_beta   90.00
_cell.angle_gamma   90.00
#
_symmetry.space_group_name_H-M   'P 1'
#
loop_
_entity.id
_entity.type
_entity.pdbx_description
1 polymer ?
#
loop_
_entity_poly.entity_id
_entity_poly.type
_entity_poly.pdbx_seq_one_letter_code
_entity_poly.pdbx_strand_id
1 'polypeptide(L)'
;MVHPFLLTANSRRPPKLRPDYARFGTSHPFSAPWNELLYRYLPSDDKRCYFVLRDPAVLRLVVQRMISGEQRARLTIEHLTRYDVALPWALILVRINAVGRGVPKPNATLYAANVDDDLTKDSQVDYAISECDSNQRPVLGYVQTGNFNLAVGHGTGLGYISLAAIATVIQRPNIRPNLTCVWMKNITTTRLRPVRISVVFW
;
A
#
# COMPACT_ATOMS: atom_id res chain seq x y z
N MET A 1 8.36 -10.35 -6.95
CA MET A 1 8.10 -11.43 -7.94
C MET A 1 7.47 -10.80 -9.16
N VAL A 2 8.11 -10.89 -10.32
CA VAL A 2 7.56 -10.41 -11.59
C VAL A 2 6.57 -11.45 -12.10
N HIS A 3 5.44 -11.03 -12.68
CA HIS A 3 4.51 -11.94 -13.34
C HIS A 3 4.88 -12.09 -14.83
N PRO A 4 5.72 -13.07 -15.24
CA PRO A 4 6.21 -13.21 -16.62
C PRO A 4 5.09 -13.41 -17.64
N PHE A 5 3.97 -14.02 -17.23
CA PHE A 5 2.78 -14.17 -18.05
C PHE A 5 2.13 -12.82 -18.41
N LEU A 6 2.14 -11.83 -17.51
CA LEU A 6 1.53 -10.53 -17.79
C LEU A 6 2.39 -9.68 -18.71
N LEU A 7 3.72 -9.76 -18.58
CA LEU A 7 4.67 -9.10 -19.49
C LEU A 7 4.51 -9.62 -20.91
N THR A 8 4.51 -10.95 -21.09
CA THR A 8 4.35 -11.58 -22.40
C THR A 8 2.98 -11.29 -23.02
N ALA A 9 1.91 -11.32 -22.22
CA ALA A 9 0.57 -10.95 -22.68
C ALA A 9 0.48 -9.48 -23.13
N ASN A 10 1.15 -8.56 -22.44
CA ASN A 10 1.16 -7.14 -22.82
C ASN A 10 1.90 -6.92 -24.14
N SER A 11 3.05 -7.59 -24.36
CA SER A 11 3.83 -7.48 -25.60
C SER A 11 3.13 -8.07 -26.83
N ARG A 12 2.18 -9.00 -26.63
CA ARG A 12 1.35 -9.56 -27.72
C ARG A 12 0.27 -8.59 -28.20
N ARG A 13 -0.11 -7.59 -27.39
CA ARG A 13 -1.14 -6.62 -27.77
C ARG A 13 -0.54 -5.54 -28.68
N PRO A 14 -1.23 -5.15 -29.76
CA PRO A 14 -0.83 -4.02 -30.58
C PRO A 14 -0.64 -2.73 -29.76
N PRO A 15 0.27 -1.82 -30.15
CA PRO A 15 0.60 -0.62 -29.37
C PRO A 15 -0.58 0.27 -28.99
N LYS A 16 -1.62 0.35 -29.83
CA LYS A 16 -2.83 1.18 -29.58
C LYS A 16 -3.85 0.52 -28.63
N LEU A 17 -3.70 -0.78 -28.35
CA LEU A 17 -4.61 -1.56 -27.49
C LEU A 17 -4.00 -1.87 -26.12
N ARG A 18 -2.72 -1.55 -25.91
CA ARG A 18 -2.06 -1.68 -24.61
C ARG A 18 -2.17 -0.37 -23.82
N PRO A 19 -2.36 -0.43 -22.49
CA PRO A 19 -2.28 0.75 -21.64
C PRO A 19 -0.88 1.39 -21.71
N ASP A 20 -0.84 2.72 -21.81
CA ASP A 20 0.40 3.47 -21.67
C ASP A 20 0.66 3.75 -20.18
N TYR A 21 1.37 2.83 -19.53
CA TYR A 21 1.67 2.91 -18.09
C TYR A 21 2.51 4.13 -17.70
N ALA A 22 3.31 4.67 -18.62
CA ALA A 22 4.08 5.88 -18.37
C ALA A 22 3.16 7.08 -18.15
N ARG A 23 2.10 7.22 -18.98
CA ARG A 23 1.07 8.27 -18.80
C ARG A 23 0.31 8.14 -17.49
N PHE A 24 0.18 6.93 -16.97
CA PHE A 24 -0.45 6.68 -15.67
C PHE A 24 0.53 6.86 -14.49
N GLY A 25 1.80 7.19 -14.73
CA GLY A 25 2.83 7.28 -13.69
C GLY A 25 3.02 5.96 -12.96
N THR A 26 2.99 4.84 -13.70
CA THR A 26 3.21 3.49 -13.14
C THR A 26 4.53 2.95 -13.66
N SER A 27 5.53 2.89 -12.80
CA SER A 27 6.86 2.35 -13.11
C SER A 27 6.88 0.82 -13.20
N HIS A 28 6.14 0.14 -12.33
CA HIS A 28 6.16 -1.32 -12.19
C HIS A 28 4.77 -1.96 -12.38
N PRO A 29 4.23 -2.00 -13.60
CA PRO A 29 2.86 -2.48 -13.83
C PRO A 29 2.65 -3.98 -13.59
N PHE A 30 3.72 -4.78 -13.62
CA PHE A 30 3.65 -6.26 -13.58
C PHE A 30 4.28 -6.87 -12.33
N SER A 31 4.70 -6.05 -11.38
CA SER A 31 5.31 -6.49 -10.12
C SER A 31 5.23 -5.41 -9.05
N ALA A 32 5.05 -5.81 -7.80
CA ALA A 32 5.23 -4.90 -6.66
C ALA A 32 6.74 -4.73 -6.35
N PRO A 33 7.29 -3.50 -6.43
CA PRO A 33 8.71 -3.24 -6.19
C PRO A 33 8.98 -3.09 -4.68
N TRP A 34 8.88 -4.20 -3.93
CA TRP A 34 9.03 -4.20 -2.47
C TRP A 34 10.41 -3.71 -1.99
N ASN A 35 11.48 -4.04 -2.72
CA ASN A 35 12.83 -3.59 -2.37
C ASN A 35 12.93 -2.06 -2.47
N GLU A 36 12.47 -1.46 -3.56
CA GLU A 36 12.44 0.00 -3.72
C GLU A 36 11.57 0.67 -2.67
N LEU A 37 10.44 0.04 -2.28
CA LEU A 37 9.62 0.54 -1.17
C LEU A 37 10.43 0.57 0.13
N LEU A 38 11.12 -0.52 0.46
CA LEU A 38 11.87 -0.65 1.72
C LEU A 38 13.08 0.27 1.76
N TYR A 39 13.83 0.41 0.66
CA TYR A 39 14.99 1.30 0.56
C TYR A 39 14.62 2.79 0.70
N ARG A 40 13.33 3.16 0.57
CA ARG A 40 12.88 4.53 0.90
C ARG A 40 12.86 4.81 2.40
N TYR A 41 12.82 3.77 3.23
CA TYR A 41 12.63 3.88 4.68
C TYR A 41 13.79 3.27 5.48
N LEU A 42 14.54 2.36 4.88
CA LEU A 42 15.63 1.62 5.50
C LEU A 42 16.93 1.84 4.72
N PRO A 43 18.10 1.73 5.37
CA PRO A 43 19.37 1.74 4.67
C PRO A 43 19.42 0.65 3.60
N SER A 44 19.97 0.97 2.42
CA SER A 44 20.19 -0.01 1.37
C SER A 44 21.20 -1.06 1.84
N ASP A 45 20.71 -2.27 2.06
CA ASP A 45 21.52 -3.45 2.42
C ASP A 45 21.13 -4.59 1.47
N ASP A 46 22.02 -4.90 0.52
CA ASP A 46 21.81 -5.94 -0.49
C ASP A 46 21.70 -7.34 0.11
N LYS A 47 22.12 -7.53 1.38
CA LYS A 47 22.08 -8.84 2.04
C LYS A 47 20.74 -9.14 2.69
N ARG A 48 19.89 -8.14 2.91
CA ARG A 48 18.64 -8.32 3.65
C ARG A 48 17.46 -8.52 2.72
N CYS A 49 16.79 -9.65 2.92
CA CYS A 49 15.53 -9.95 2.28
C CYS A 49 14.37 -9.49 3.17
N TYR A 50 13.29 -9.01 2.54
CA TYR A 50 12.03 -8.82 3.24
C TYR A 50 11.36 -10.16 3.55
N PHE A 51 10.56 -10.20 4.60
CA PHE A 51 9.77 -11.36 4.97
C PHE A 51 8.35 -10.95 5.33
N VAL A 52 7.43 -11.91 5.38
CA VAL A 52 6.05 -11.65 5.81
C VAL A 52 5.95 -11.90 7.30
N LEU A 53 5.55 -10.89 8.07
CA LEU A 53 5.28 -11.04 9.50
C LEU A 53 3.97 -11.80 9.69
N ARG A 54 4.06 -12.93 10.39
CA ARG A 54 2.92 -13.83 10.65
C ARG A 54 2.60 -14.04 12.12
N ASP A 55 3.43 -13.51 13.03
CA ASP A 55 3.21 -13.68 14.46
C ASP A 55 1.92 -12.94 14.89
N PRO A 56 0.88 -13.66 15.32
CA PRO A 56 -0.41 -13.06 15.68
C PRO A 56 -0.32 -12.12 16.88
N ALA A 57 0.63 -12.35 17.81
CA ALA A 57 0.81 -11.48 18.97
C ALA A 57 1.35 -10.11 18.54
N VAL A 58 2.39 -10.09 17.71
CA VAL A 58 2.95 -8.84 17.16
C VAL A 58 1.93 -8.15 16.27
N LEU A 59 1.22 -8.90 15.42
CA LEU A 59 0.20 -8.34 14.53
C LEU A 59 -0.93 -7.64 15.31
N ARG A 60 -1.43 -8.25 16.40
CA ARG A 60 -2.54 -7.69 17.19
C ARG A 60 -2.09 -6.61 18.17
N LEU A 61 -1.02 -6.84 18.92
CA LEU A 61 -0.61 -5.97 20.01
C LEU A 61 0.22 -4.78 19.55
N VAL A 62 0.86 -4.87 18.38
CA VAL A 62 1.73 -3.81 17.86
C VAL A 62 1.14 -3.25 16.57
N VAL A 63 1.08 -4.07 15.51
CA VAL A 63 0.79 -3.59 14.16
C VAL A 63 -0.63 -3.03 14.03
N GLN A 64 -1.63 -3.73 14.57
CA GLN A 64 -3.02 -3.26 14.55
C GLN A 64 -3.17 -1.92 15.30
N ARG A 65 -2.50 -1.76 16.44
CA ARG A 65 -2.54 -0.52 17.24
C ARG A 65 -1.84 0.64 16.53
N MET A 66 -0.71 0.36 15.87
CA MET A 66 -0.02 1.31 14.99
C MET A 66 -0.96 1.80 13.88
N ILE A 67 -1.58 0.88 13.14
CA ILE A 67 -2.49 1.24 12.03
C ILE A 67 -3.72 1.99 12.54
N SER A 68 -4.23 1.65 13.71
CA SER A 68 -5.38 2.33 14.33
C SER A 68 -5.04 3.74 14.82
N GLY A 69 -3.74 4.10 14.88
CA GLY A 69 -3.29 5.43 15.32
C GLY A 69 -3.27 5.60 16.84
N GLU A 70 -3.15 4.52 17.61
CA GLU A 70 -3.02 4.60 19.06
C GLU A 70 -1.74 5.35 19.45
N GLN A 71 -1.86 6.39 20.27
CA GLN A 71 -0.72 7.25 20.66
C GLN A 71 0.42 6.46 21.31
N ARG A 72 0.09 5.44 22.11
CA ARG A 72 1.06 4.59 22.83
C ARG A 72 1.77 3.58 21.93
N ALA A 73 1.24 3.32 20.73
CA ALA A 73 1.78 2.35 19.79
C ALA A 73 2.67 2.99 18.72
N ARG A 74 3.13 4.23 18.91
CA ARG A 74 3.98 4.95 17.95
C ARG A 74 5.44 4.48 18.01
N LEU A 75 5.70 3.28 17.49
CA LEU A 75 7.05 2.73 17.41
C LEU A 75 7.84 3.34 16.24
N THR A 76 9.15 3.52 16.48
CA THR A 76 10.11 4.01 15.50
C THR A 76 10.91 2.85 14.91
N ILE A 77 11.65 3.07 13.82
CA ILE A 77 12.53 2.03 13.25
C ILE A 77 13.54 1.53 14.28
N GLU A 78 14.08 2.43 15.12
CA GLU A 78 15.02 2.08 16.18
C GLU A 78 14.40 1.14 17.21
N HIS A 79 13.15 1.42 17.64
CA HIS A 79 12.42 0.55 18.56
C HIS A 79 12.20 -0.85 17.97
N LEU A 80 11.85 -0.93 16.68
CA LEU A 80 11.66 -2.22 15.99
C LEU A 80 12.98 -2.98 15.88
N THR A 81 14.07 -2.30 15.49
CA THR A 81 15.40 -2.89 15.33
C THR A 81 15.96 -3.41 16.65
N ARG A 82 15.68 -2.72 17.76
CA ARG A 82 16.09 -3.14 19.11
C ARG A 82 15.40 -4.43 19.55
N TYR A 83 14.15 -4.64 19.16
CA TYR A 83 13.44 -5.90 19.45
C TYR A 83 13.96 -7.03 18.56
N ASP A 84 13.99 -6.79 17.25
CA ASP A 84 14.55 -7.72 16.28
C ASP A 84 15.09 -6.94 15.08
N VAL A 85 16.36 -7.20 14.76
CA VAL A 85 17.10 -6.55 13.69
C VAL A 85 16.44 -6.76 12.32
N ALA A 86 15.71 -7.86 12.12
CA ALA A 86 14.98 -8.13 10.88
C ALA A 86 13.63 -7.41 10.83
N LEU A 87 12.99 -7.14 11.97
CA LEU A 87 11.59 -6.69 12.04
C LEU A 87 11.23 -5.48 11.17
N PRO A 88 12.06 -4.43 11.00
CA PRO A 88 11.74 -3.34 10.08
C PRO A 88 11.52 -3.78 8.62
N TRP A 89 12.14 -4.89 8.19
CA TRP A 89 12.02 -5.48 6.85
C TRP A 89 10.74 -6.31 6.67
N ALA A 90 9.87 -6.35 7.68
CA ALA A 90 8.62 -7.07 7.63
C ALA A 90 7.59 -6.45 6.69
N LEU A 91 6.92 -7.31 5.95
CA LEU A 91 5.69 -7.05 5.22
C LEU A 91 4.51 -7.63 6.00
N ILE A 92 3.44 -6.84 6.13
CA ILE A 92 2.24 -7.19 6.87
C ILE A 92 1.13 -7.45 5.86
N LEU A 93 0.44 -8.58 5.96
CA LEU A 93 -0.75 -8.78 5.14
C LEU A 93 -1.92 -7.93 5.66
N VAL A 94 -2.51 -7.18 4.74
CA VAL A 94 -3.74 -6.44 4.96
C VAL A 94 -4.83 -6.86 3.99
N ARG A 95 -6.06 -6.87 4.50
CA ARG A 95 -7.29 -6.88 3.72
C ARG A 95 -7.64 -5.45 3.36
N ILE A 96 -8.02 -5.27 2.11
CA ILE A 96 -8.28 -3.97 1.49
C ILE A 96 -9.72 -3.97 1.02
N ASN A 97 -10.52 -3.02 1.51
CA ASN A 97 -11.92 -2.88 1.17
C ASN A 97 -12.14 -1.48 0.56
N ALA A 98 -12.74 -1.41 -0.62
CA ALA A 98 -13.16 -0.14 -1.20
C ALA A 98 -14.22 0.50 -0.31
N VAL A 99 -14.05 1.79 0.00
CA VAL A 99 -15.05 2.56 0.78
C VAL A 99 -16.24 2.95 -0.09
N GLY A 100 -16.02 3.05 -1.39
CA GLY A 100 -16.97 3.56 -2.35
C GLY A 100 -16.74 2.97 -3.74
N ARG A 101 -16.84 3.82 -4.76
CA ARG A 101 -16.52 3.42 -6.14
C ARG A 101 -15.06 2.98 -6.27
N GLY A 102 -14.85 1.85 -6.96
CA GLY A 102 -13.52 1.36 -7.31
C GLY A 102 -13.31 -0.09 -6.89
N VAL A 103 -12.47 -0.78 -7.64
CA VAL A 103 -12.11 -2.17 -7.37
C VAL A 103 -10.59 -2.25 -7.27
N PRO A 104 -10.04 -2.74 -6.14
CA PRO A 104 -8.61 -2.98 -6.02
C PRO A 104 -8.14 -3.92 -7.14
N LYS A 105 -7.10 -3.52 -7.87
CA LYS A 105 -6.47 -4.36 -8.89
C LYS A 105 -5.08 -4.80 -8.44
N PRO A 106 -4.57 -5.93 -8.94
CA PRO A 106 -3.19 -6.35 -8.70
C PRO A 106 -2.20 -5.22 -9.04
N ASN A 107 -1.13 -5.12 -8.25
CA ASN A 107 -0.10 -4.09 -8.33
C ASN A 107 -0.58 -2.65 -8.10
N ALA A 108 -1.81 -2.44 -7.63
CA ALA A 108 -2.24 -1.10 -7.22
C ALA A 108 -1.41 -0.63 -6.01
N THR A 109 -1.10 0.67 -5.98
CA THR A 109 -0.26 1.28 -4.95
C THR A 109 -1.11 1.87 -3.84
N LEU A 110 -0.70 1.66 -2.60
CA LEU A 110 -1.33 2.22 -1.39
C LEU A 110 -0.50 3.39 -0.87
N TYR A 111 -1.17 4.52 -0.63
CA TYR A 111 -0.55 5.76 -0.15
C TYR A 111 -1.18 6.20 1.17
N ALA A 112 -0.36 6.75 2.06
CA ALA A 112 -0.86 7.39 3.27
C ALA A 112 -1.69 8.64 2.93
N ALA A 113 -2.68 8.92 3.77
CA ALA A 113 -3.52 10.10 3.65
C ALA A 113 -2.98 11.25 4.50
N ASN A 114 -2.96 12.45 3.91
CA ASN A 114 -2.63 13.68 4.58
C ASN A 114 -3.76 14.08 5.54
N VAL A 115 -3.45 14.95 6.51
CA VAL A 115 -4.42 15.43 7.51
C VAL A 115 -5.66 16.04 6.84
N ASP A 116 -5.47 16.79 5.76
CA ASP A 116 -6.51 17.53 5.05
C ASP A 116 -7.40 16.67 4.13
N ASP A 117 -7.01 15.42 3.86
CA ASP A 117 -7.67 14.59 2.85
C ASP A 117 -9.04 14.06 3.30
N ASP A 118 -10.16 14.46 2.74
CA ASP A 118 -11.43 13.84 3.11
C ASP A 118 -11.57 12.41 2.51
N LEU A 119 -11.43 11.38 3.35
CA LEU A 119 -11.55 9.96 2.99
C LEU A 119 -12.96 9.40 3.24
N THR A 120 -13.84 10.20 3.84
CA THR A 120 -15.20 9.78 4.20
C THR A 120 -16.20 10.03 3.10
N LYS A 121 -15.88 10.96 2.19
CA LYS A 121 -16.64 11.15 0.97
C LYS A 121 -16.52 9.87 0.15
N ASP A 122 -17.65 9.24 -0.13
CA ASP A 122 -17.82 8.33 -1.26
C ASP A 122 -17.66 9.19 -2.51
N SER A 123 -16.42 9.59 -2.79
CA SER A 123 -16.16 10.73 -3.64
C SER A 123 -16.61 10.37 -5.05
N GLN A 124 -17.82 10.85 -5.39
CA GLN A 124 -18.20 11.14 -6.77
C GLN A 124 -17.11 12.00 -7.44
N VAL A 125 -16.34 12.75 -6.64
CA VAL A 125 -15.15 13.47 -7.03
C VAL A 125 -13.95 12.52 -7.11
N ASP A 126 -13.64 12.08 -8.31
CA ASP A 126 -12.37 11.43 -8.59
C ASP A 126 -11.22 12.41 -8.30
N TYR A 127 -10.43 12.19 -7.25
CA TYR A 127 -9.18 12.93 -7.06
C TYR A 127 -8.21 12.52 -8.17
N ALA A 128 -8.20 13.29 -9.25
CA ALA A 128 -7.19 13.18 -10.29
C ALA A 128 -5.87 13.70 -9.71
N ILE A 129 -4.89 12.81 -9.61
CA ILE A 129 -3.55 13.20 -9.15
C ILE A 129 -2.89 14.05 -10.23
N SER A 130 -2.45 15.25 -9.88
CA SER A 130 -1.35 15.88 -10.62
C SER A 130 -0.06 15.13 -10.28
N GLU A 131 0.80 14.86 -11.25
CA GLU A 131 2.01 14.04 -11.11
C GLU A 131 2.89 14.43 -9.89
N CYS A 132 2.86 15.71 -9.49
CA CYS A 132 3.49 16.25 -8.29
C CYS A 132 2.94 15.70 -6.96
N ASP A 133 1.63 15.44 -6.84
CA ASP A 133 1.00 15.04 -5.59
C ASP A 133 1.24 13.54 -5.28
N SER A 134 1.43 12.70 -6.31
CA SER A 134 1.81 11.29 -6.13
C SER A 134 3.21 11.09 -5.53
N ASN A 135 4.13 12.03 -5.79
CA ASN A 135 5.50 11.94 -5.28
C ASN A 135 5.62 12.43 -3.83
N GLN A 136 4.68 13.26 -3.36
CA GLN A 136 4.69 13.75 -1.98
C GLN A 136 4.09 12.73 -0.99
N ARG A 137 3.14 11.91 -1.45
CA ARG A 137 2.42 10.98 -0.59
C ARG A 137 3.27 9.74 -0.29
N PRO A 138 3.48 9.39 0.99
CA PRO A 138 4.25 8.19 1.37
C PRO A 138 3.57 6.92 0.85
N VAL A 139 4.34 6.04 0.23
CA VAL A 139 3.84 4.73 -0.22
C VAL A 139 3.90 3.76 0.96
N LEU A 140 2.79 3.09 1.25
CA LEU A 140 2.71 2.11 2.32
C LEU A 140 2.93 0.68 1.82
N GLY A 141 2.50 0.38 0.60
CA GLY A 141 2.57 -0.95 0.04
C GLY A 141 1.78 -1.13 -1.25
N TYR A 142 1.53 -2.38 -1.60
CA TYR A 142 0.92 -2.75 -2.88
C TYR A 142 -0.16 -3.83 -2.70
N VAL A 143 -1.16 -3.78 -3.56
CA VAL A 143 -2.21 -4.79 -3.68
C VAL A 143 -1.66 -6.00 -4.42
N GLN A 144 -1.79 -7.19 -3.85
CA GLN A 144 -1.39 -8.43 -4.52
C GLN A 144 -2.55 -8.99 -5.36
N THR A 145 -3.73 -9.11 -4.75
CA THR A 145 -4.92 -9.65 -5.39
C THR A 145 -6.11 -8.77 -5.07
N GLY A 146 -7.00 -8.53 -6.03
CA GLY A 146 -8.22 -7.77 -5.77
C GLY A 146 -9.25 -7.97 -6.86
N ASN A 147 -10.52 -8.00 -6.44
CA ASN A 147 -11.65 -8.09 -7.33
C ASN A 147 -12.93 -7.55 -6.68
N PHE A 148 -14.01 -7.44 -7.45
CA PHE A 148 -15.32 -7.13 -6.90
C PHE A 148 -15.84 -8.35 -6.13
N ASN A 149 -16.23 -8.13 -4.88
CA ASN A 149 -16.83 -9.18 -4.05
C ASN A 149 -18.35 -9.07 -4.13
N LEU A 150 -18.97 -10.02 -4.82
CA LEU A 150 -20.42 -10.06 -5.01
C LEU A 150 -21.19 -10.24 -3.71
N ALA A 151 -20.62 -10.94 -2.72
CA ALA A 151 -21.28 -11.19 -1.44
C ALA A 151 -21.41 -9.94 -0.57
N VAL A 152 -20.44 -9.01 -0.68
CA VAL A 152 -20.40 -7.77 0.11
C VAL A 152 -20.77 -6.53 -0.72
N GLY A 153 -20.93 -6.69 -2.04
CA GLY A 153 -21.34 -5.61 -2.94
C GLY A 153 -20.29 -4.53 -3.18
N HIS A 154 -19.01 -4.78 -2.88
CA HIS A 154 -17.94 -3.80 -3.11
C HIS A 154 -16.59 -4.45 -3.48
N GLY A 155 -15.65 -3.62 -3.94
CA GLY A 155 -14.30 -4.06 -4.29
C GLY A 155 -13.50 -4.48 -3.06
N THR A 156 -12.96 -5.70 -3.06
CA THR A 156 -12.10 -6.19 -1.98
C THR A 156 -10.79 -6.74 -2.53
N GLY A 157 -9.77 -6.83 -1.68
CA GLY A 157 -8.49 -7.37 -2.04
C GLY A 157 -7.61 -7.70 -0.84
N LEU A 158 -6.45 -8.25 -1.16
CA LEU A 158 -5.36 -8.54 -0.25
C LEU A 158 -4.12 -7.85 -0.79
N GLY A 159 -3.32 -7.32 0.12
CA GLY A 159 -2.04 -6.71 -0.22
C GLY A 159 -1.12 -6.73 0.97
N TYR A 160 0.09 -6.27 0.76
CA TYR A 160 1.04 -6.11 1.84
C TYR A 160 1.43 -4.65 2.01
N ILE A 161 1.69 -4.28 3.25
CA ILE A 161 2.26 -3.00 3.64
C ILE A 161 3.57 -3.22 4.39
N SER A 162 4.50 -2.28 4.27
CA SER A 162 5.78 -2.33 4.96
C SER A 162 5.65 -1.83 6.40
N LEU A 163 6.21 -2.57 7.36
CA LEU A 163 6.23 -2.14 8.76
C LEU A 163 7.12 -0.89 8.95
N ALA A 164 8.26 -0.81 8.25
CA ALA A 164 9.10 0.40 8.25
C ALA A 164 8.37 1.62 7.66
N ALA A 165 7.56 1.44 6.62
CA ALA A 165 6.74 2.50 6.07
C ALA A 165 5.75 3.01 7.13
N ILE A 166 5.04 2.13 7.83
CA ILE A 166 4.11 2.52 8.91
C ILE A 166 4.84 3.28 10.02
N ALA A 167 5.95 2.73 10.53
CA ALA A 167 6.72 3.30 11.64
C ALA A 167 7.24 4.71 11.34
N THR A 168 7.64 4.99 10.10
CA THR A 168 8.13 6.31 9.68
C THR A 168 6.98 7.27 9.36
N VAL A 169 5.92 6.78 8.74
CA VAL A 169 4.80 7.60 8.27
C VAL A 169 3.98 8.15 9.44
N ILE A 170 3.76 7.35 10.49
CA ILE A 170 2.99 7.78 11.68
C ILE A 170 3.68 8.94 12.44
N GLN A 171 4.99 9.10 12.27
CA GLN A 171 5.76 10.18 12.88
C GLN A 171 5.68 11.51 12.10
N ARG A 172 5.18 11.50 10.86
CA ARG A 172 5.09 12.72 10.04
C ARG A 172 3.92 13.58 10.50
N PRO A 173 4.11 14.91 10.69
CA PRO A 173 3.05 15.80 11.16
C PRO A 173 1.92 16.00 10.14
N ASN A 174 2.23 15.93 8.84
CA ASN A 174 1.27 16.17 7.76
C ASN A 174 0.41 14.95 7.42
N ILE A 175 0.66 13.80 8.08
CA ILE A 175 -0.03 12.55 7.81
C ILE A 175 -1.01 12.23 8.93
N ARG A 176 -2.15 11.65 8.57
CA ARG A 176 -3.11 11.18 9.57
C ARG A 176 -2.50 10.09 10.45
N PRO A 177 -2.68 10.18 11.78
CA PRO A 177 -2.15 9.17 12.69
C PRO A 177 -2.82 7.82 12.50
N ASN A 178 -4.09 7.81 12.09
CA ASN A 178 -4.86 6.62 11.81
C ASN A 178 -4.70 6.23 10.33
N LEU A 179 -4.10 5.07 10.07
CA LEU A 179 -3.85 4.51 8.75
C LEU A 179 -4.90 3.45 8.34
N THR A 180 -6.00 3.30 9.08
CA THR A 180 -7.09 2.37 8.70
C THR A 180 -7.76 2.75 7.39
N CYS A 181 -7.67 4.02 6.98
CA CYS A 181 -8.13 4.48 5.68
C CYS A 181 -6.99 5.15 4.93
N VAL A 182 -6.76 4.70 3.69
CA VAL A 182 -5.62 5.08 2.86
C VAL A 182 -6.08 5.31 1.43
N TRP A 183 -5.23 5.95 0.63
CA TRP A 183 -5.49 6.11 -0.80
C TRP A 183 -4.96 4.93 -1.59
N MET A 184 -5.69 4.52 -2.61
CA MET A 184 -5.28 3.50 -3.56
C MET A 184 -5.27 4.07 -4.98
N LYS A 185 -4.21 3.76 -5.74
CA LYS A 185 -4.10 4.03 -7.17
C LYS A 185 -3.95 2.73 -7.94
N ASN A 186 -4.85 2.46 -8.88
CA ASN A 186 -4.69 1.33 -9.81
C ASN A 186 -3.68 1.68 -10.91
N ILE A 187 -2.97 0.66 -11.43
CA ILE A 187 -1.91 0.81 -12.45
C ILE A 187 -2.35 1.44 -13.78
N THR A 188 -3.65 1.37 -14.11
CA THR A 188 -4.22 1.90 -15.35
C THR A 188 -4.97 3.21 -15.15
N THR A 189 -4.81 3.86 -14.00
CA THR A 189 -5.58 5.06 -13.65
C THR A 189 -4.72 6.08 -12.92
N THR A 190 -4.99 7.38 -13.13
CA THR A 190 -4.40 8.47 -12.34
C THR A 190 -5.24 8.86 -11.12
N ARG A 191 -6.40 8.20 -10.93
CA ARG A 191 -7.37 8.54 -9.88
C ARG A 191 -7.06 7.81 -8.58
N LEU A 192 -7.09 8.54 -7.46
CA LEU A 192 -7.07 7.93 -6.13
C LEU A 192 -8.48 7.54 -5.69
N ARG A 193 -8.57 6.37 -5.07
CA ARG A 193 -9.78 5.88 -4.44
C ARG A 193 -9.50 5.63 -2.95
N PRO A 194 -10.41 6.03 -2.05
CA PRO A 194 -10.25 5.72 -0.64
C PRO A 194 -10.53 4.24 -0.42
N VAL A 195 -9.64 3.58 0.32
CA VAL A 195 -9.80 2.19 0.73
C VAL A 195 -9.57 2.07 2.24
N ARG A 196 -10.28 1.15 2.87
CA ARG A 196 -10.03 0.73 4.24
C ARG A 196 -9.09 -0.46 4.24
N ILE A 197 -8.10 -0.41 5.12
CA ILE A 197 -7.18 -1.51 5.36
C ILE A 197 -7.37 -2.08 6.76
N SER A 198 -7.23 -3.40 6.87
CA SER A 198 -7.30 -4.13 8.13
C SER A 198 -6.27 -5.24 8.13
N VAL A 199 -5.61 -5.47 9.26
CA VAL A 199 -4.61 -6.56 9.40
C VAL A 199 -5.33 -7.90 9.32
N VAL A 200 -4.77 -8.83 8.55
CA VAL A 200 -5.24 -10.22 8.52
C VAL A 200 -4.46 -11.01 9.57
N PHE A 201 -5.18 -11.70 10.46
CA PHE A 201 -4.61 -12.62 11.42
C PHE A 201 -4.83 -14.04 10.90
N TRP A 202 -3.75 -14.80 10.80
CA TRP A 202 -3.75 -16.23 10.49
C TRP A 202 -2.89 -16.98 11.48
#